data_AF-A0A8J6DRK3-F1
#
_entry.id   AF-A0A8J6DRK3-F1
#
_cell.length_a   1.000
_cell.length_b   1.000
_cell.length_c   1.000
_cell.angle_alpha   90.00
_cell.angle_beta   90.00
_cell.angle_gamma   90.00
#
_symmetry.space_group_name_H-M   'P 1'
#
loop_
_entity.id
_entity.type
_entity.pdbx_description
1 polymer ?
#
loop_
_entity_poly.entity_id
_entity_poly.type
_entity_poly.pdbx_seq_one_letter_code
_entity_poly.pdbx_strand_id
1 'polypeptide(L)'
;MLGVGGGGKPSPRAEERDIQVLSTQRLASLRAMASPLKLKQDVQGKVESFRARIAQEAEDLVSTFFPQKLSELDSRVQQLRLQDLSRIRSVPAPEPPAVPDIAGDGPIRDPQLMQTQASVKGPVLPGGEGQLLRSNQHLVELIEQVKPEIELLREKCNTVRMWVQLLIPKVEDGNNFGVSIQEDTVDQLWTVESTAASYLRRFSTYYNTRAKLVSKIVKYPQVEDYRRTVAEVDENEYLSIRQILLHVRNQYATLHDVILKNIEKIKSPRSTNTDNLY
;
A
#
# COMPACT_ATOMS: atom_id res chain seq x y z
N MET A 1 -25.09 37.19 78.23
CA MET A 1 -26.05 37.41 77.12
C MET A 1 -25.26 37.85 75.90
N LEU A 2 -25.47 37.17 74.78
CA LEU A 2 -24.73 37.28 73.53
C LEU A 2 -25.08 38.58 72.78
N GLY A 3 -24.08 39.37 72.41
CA GLY A 3 -24.22 40.48 71.45
C GLY A 3 -23.87 40.01 70.05
N VAL A 4 -24.87 39.99 69.16
CA VAL A 4 -24.71 39.63 67.75
C VAL A 4 -24.25 40.88 66.98
N GLY A 5 -23.04 40.84 66.44
CA GLY A 5 -22.50 41.88 65.55
C GLY A 5 -23.19 41.83 64.18
N GLY A 6 -23.81 42.94 63.79
CA GLY A 6 -24.47 43.10 62.51
C GLY A 6 -23.47 43.19 61.36
N GLY A 7 -23.48 42.18 60.49
CA GLY A 7 -22.85 42.25 59.16
C GLY A 7 -23.64 43.20 58.27
N GLY A 8 -23.03 44.33 57.90
CA GLY A 8 -23.59 45.24 56.90
C GLY A 8 -23.66 44.54 55.55
N LYS A 9 -24.87 44.45 54.98
CA LYS A 9 -25.08 43.94 53.62
C LYS A 9 -24.39 44.90 52.62
N PRO A 10 -23.64 44.38 51.63
CA PRO A 10 -23.00 45.21 50.61
C PRO A 10 -24.04 45.98 49.79
N SER A 11 -23.67 47.18 49.34
CA SER A 11 -24.54 48.05 48.56
C SER A 11 -24.80 47.45 47.16
N PRO A 12 -26.05 47.47 46.64
CA PRO A 12 -26.40 46.87 45.35
C PRO A 12 -25.56 47.39 44.16
N ARG A 13 -25.08 48.63 44.23
CA ARG A 13 -24.22 49.24 43.19
C ARG A 13 -22.80 48.66 43.14
N ALA A 14 -22.31 48.06 44.23
CA ALA A 14 -21.00 47.42 44.25
C ALA A 14 -21.08 46.03 43.58
N GLU A 15 -22.12 45.26 43.89
CA GLU A 15 -22.35 43.93 43.31
C GLU A 15 -22.57 43.99 41.79
N GLU A 16 -23.32 44.97 41.28
CA GLU A 16 -23.51 45.15 39.82
C GLU A 16 -22.22 45.47 39.07
N ARG A 17 -21.32 46.25 39.68
CA ARG A 17 -20.01 46.58 39.09
C ARG A 17 -19.09 45.38 39.06
N ASP A 18 -19.07 44.60 40.14
CA ASP A 18 -18.24 43.38 40.22
C ASP A 18 -18.72 42.31 39.23
N ILE A 19 -20.04 42.16 39.04
CA ILE A 19 -20.63 41.25 38.03
C ILE A 19 -20.26 41.70 36.60
N GLN A 20 -20.28 43.01 36.29
CA GLN A 20 -19.87 43.52 34.98
C GLN A 20 -18.37 43.33 34.71
N VAL A 21 -17.52 43.51 35.73
CA VAL A 21 -16.06 43.30 35.61
C VAL A 21 -15.73 41.82 35.41
N LEU A 22 -16.41 40.92 36.14
CA LEU A 22 -16.24 39.47 35.99
C LEU A 22 -16.73 38.96 34.63
N SER A 23 -17.83 39.53 34.09
CA SER A 23 -18.33 39.15 32.76
C SER A 23 -17.40 39.62 31.64
N THR A 24 -16.86 40.84 31.74
CA THR A 24 -15.90 41.38 30.77
C THR A 24 -14.56 40.65 30.82
N GLN A 25 -14.07 40.27 32.00
CA GLN A 25 -12.88 39.40 32.13
C GLN A 25 -13.11 38.00 31.56
N ARG A 26 -14.28 37.39 31.77
CA ARG A 26 -14.62 36.10 31.16
C ARG A 26 -14.71 36.20 29.64
N LEU A 27 -15.33 37.25 29.10
CA LEU A 27 -15.40 37.50 27.66
C LEU A 27 -14.01 37.77 27.06
N ALA A 28 -13.15 38.52 27.75
CA ALA A 28 -11.77 38.75 27.32
C ALA A 28 -10.93 37.46 27.36
N SER A 29 -11.11 36.63 28.39
CA SER A 29 -10.44 35.33 28.53
C SER A 29 -10.89 34.34 27.43
N LEU A 30 -12.18 34.29 27.13
CA LEU A 30 -12.72 33.52 25.99
C LEU A 30 -12.19 34.03 24.64
N ARG A 31 -12.01 35.35 24.47
CA ARG A 31 -11.40 35.95 23.26
C ARG A 31 -9.91 35.65 23.14
N ALA A 32 -9.19 35.62 24.26
CA ALA A 32 -7.77 35.24 24.31
C ALA A 32 -7.59 33.75 23.99
N MET A 33 -8.49 32.88 24.47
CA MET A 33 -8.53 31.45 24.13
C MET A 33 -8.89 31.21 22.66
N ALA A 34 -9.68 32.10 22.04
CA ALA A 34 -10.07 32.06 20.63
C ALA A 34 -9.11 32.83 19.71
N SER A 35 -7.93 33.25 20.19
CA SER A 35 -6.99 34.02 19.37
C SER A 35 -6.35 33.11 18.32
N PRO A 36 -6.30 33.55 17.04
CA PRO A 36 -5.74 32.74 15.97
C PRO A 36 -4.26 32.43 16.24
N LEU A 37 -3.89 31.17 15.99
CA LEU A 37 -2.53 30.68 16.16
C LEU A 37 -1.58 31.48 15.25
N LYS A 38 -0.67 32.28 15.83
CA LYS A 38 0.33 33.04 15.07
C LYS A 38 1.53 32.16 14.77
N LEU A 39 1.66 31.73 13.52
CA LEU A 39 2.84 31.00 13.04
C LEU A 39 3.99 31.96 12.74
N LYS A 40 5.23 31.50 12.93
CA LYS A 40 6.43 32.22 12.48
C LYS A 40 6.43 32.29 10.95
N GLN A 41 6.81 33.44 10.38
CA GLN A 41 6.83 33.66 8.94
C GLN A 41 7.69 32.63 8.17
N ASP A 42 8.82 32.20 8.75
CA ASP A 42 9.67 31.13 8.20
C ASP A 42 8.93 29.78 8.05
N VAL A 43 8.05 29.44 9.00
CA VAL A 43 7.27 28.19 8.96
C VAL A 43 6.21 28.27 7.87
N GLN A 44 5.52 29.40 7.76
CA GLN A 44 4.49 29.62 6.74
C GLN A 44 5.08 29.54 5.33
N GLY A 45 6.23 30.21 5.09
CA GLY A 45 6.90 30.19 3.79
C GLY A 45 7.38 28.80 3.36
N LYS A 46 7.82 27.96 4.31
CA LYS A 46 8.19 26.56 4.04
C LYS A 46 7.00 25.72 3.58
N VAL A 47 5.83 25.89 4.20
CA VAL A 47 4.60 25.17 3.83
C VAL A 47 4.11 25.62 2.46
N GLU A 48 4.14 26.92 2.17
CA GLU A 48 3.77 27.48 0.86
C GLU A 48 4.70 26.97 -0.26
N SER A 49 6.01 26.92 0.00
CA SER A 49 7.00 26.35 -0.93
C SER A 49 6.75 24.87 -1.18
N PHE A 50 6.35 24.10 -0.16
CA PHE A 50 5.96 22.71 -0.33
C PHE A 50 4.69 22.57 -1.18
N ARG A 51 3.65 23.37 -0.90
CA ARG A 51 2.40 23.39 -1.68
C ARG A 51 2.67 23.67 -3.16
N ALA A 52 3.49 24.68 -3.46
CA ALA A 52 3.82 25.05 -4.83
C ALA A 52 4.56 23.92 -5.57
N ARG A 53 5.53 23.27 -4.91
CA ARG A 53 6.24 22.11 -5.49
C ARG A 53 5.33 20.93 -5.77
N ILE A 54 4.49 20.56 -4.80
CA ILE A 54 3.53 19.45 -4.94
C ILE A 54 2.52 19.75 -6.05
N ALA A 55 2.03 20.99 -6.17
CA ALA A 55 1.15 21.37 -7.26
C ALA A 55 1.83 21.23 -8.63
N GLN A 56 3.05 21.76 -8.77
CA GLN A 56 3.80 21.65 -10.03
C GLN A 56 4.07 20.19 -10.42
N GLU A 57 4.47 19.36 -9.46
CA GLU A 57 4.73 17.94 -9.68
C GLU A 57 3.44 17.19 -10.04
N ALA A 58 2.34 17.40 -9.32
CA ALA A 58 1.08 16.74 -9.59
C ALA A 58 0.50 17.12 -10.96
N GLU A 59 0.63 18.38 -11.37
CA GLU A 59 0.19 18.83 -12.69
C GLU A 59 1.01 18.20 -13.82
N ASP A 60 2.34 18.11 -13.68
CA ASP A 60 3.18 17.39 -14.64
C ASP A 60 2.87 15.89 -14.66
N LEU A 61 2.58 15.29 -13.50
CA LEU A 61 2.21 13.89 -13.42
C LEU A 61 0.94 13.60 -14.22
N VAL A 62 -0.09 14.42 -14.05
CA VAL A 62 -1.38 14.22 -14.72
C VAL A 62 -1.28 14.59 -16.21
N SER A 63 -0.60 15.68 -16.57
CA SER A 63 -0.57 16.15 -17.97
C SER A 63 0.44 15.41 -18.85
N THR A 64 1.55 14.95 -18.28
CA THR A 64 2.69 14.41 -19.04
C THR A 64 2.97 12.96 -18.67
N PHE A 65 3.21 12.67 -17.39
CA PHE A 65 3.71 11.37 -16.95
C PHE A 65 2.67 10.24 -17.10
N PHE A 66 1.42 10.45 -16.69
CA PHE A 66 0.37 9.42 -16.75
C PHE A 66 0.10 8.93 -18.19
N PRO A 67 -0.06 9.82 -19.20
CA PRO A 67 -0.19 9.40 -20.59
C PRO A 67 1.03 8.62 -21.11
N GLN A 68 2.24 9.09 -20.82
CA GLN A 68 3.48 8.42 -21.25
C GLN A 68 3.58 7.03 -20.62
N LYS A 69 3.31 6.93 -19.32
CA LYS A 69 3.38 5.67 -18.58
C LYS A 69 2.30 4.68 -19.03
N LEU A 70 1.10 5.17 -19.35
CA LEU A 70 0.04 4.38 -19.96
C LEU A 70 0.52 3.71 -21.27
N SER A 71 1.11 4.47 -22.19
CA SER A 71 1.61 3.92 -23.46
C SER A 71 2.76 2.92 -23.28
N GLU A 72 3.67 3.19 -22.35
CA GLU A 72 4.77 2.29 -22.00
C GLU A 72 4.21 0.95 -21.47
N LEU A 73 3.32 1.00 -20.48
CA LEU A 73 2.75 -0.19 -19.86
C LEU A 73 1.83 -0.95 -20.81
N ASP A 74 1.13 -0.28 -21.73
CA ASP A 74 0.33 -0.96 -22.75
C ASP A 74 1.19 -1.86 -23.63
N SER A 75 2.34 -1.34 -24.07
CA SER A 75 3.32 -2.12 -24.84
C SER A 75 3.80 -3.36 -24.06
N ARG A 76 4.12 -3.20 -22.77
CA ARG A 76 4.53 -4.32 -21.90
C ARG A 76 3.41 -5.35 -21.70
N VAL A 77 2.17 -4.91 -21.51
CA VAL A 77 1.00 -5.80 -21.38
C VAL A 77 0.79 -6.62 -22.65
N GLN A 78 0.95 -6.02 -23.84
CA GLN A 78 0.87 -6.77 -25.10
C GLN A 78 2.02 -7.77 -25.25
N GLN A 79 3.25 -7.41 -24.87
CA GLN A 79 4.39 -8.34 -24.89
C GLN A 79 4.14 -9.56 -24.00
N LEU A 80 3.66 -9.37 -22.76
CA LEU A 80 3.32 -10.49 -21.86
C LEU A 80 2.12 -11.32 -22.35
N ARG A 81 1.23 -10.77 -23.18
CA ARG A 81 0.12 -11.52 -23.77
C ARG A 81 0.59 -12.51 -24.82
N LEU A 82 1.70 -12.22 -25.51
CA LEU A 82 2.25 -13.03 -26.59
C LEU A 82 3.27 -14.07 -26.12
N GLN A 83 3.60 -14.11 -24.81
CA GLN A 83 4.56 -15.07 -24.27
C GLN A 83 4.00 -16.50 -24.18
N ASP A 84 4.87 -17.47 -24.48
CA ASP A 84 4.57 -18.90 -24.35
C ASP A 84 4.56 -19.35 -22.87
N LEU A 85 3.46 -19.98 -22.47
CA LEU A 85 3.20 -20.46 -21.11
C LEU A 85 3.94 -21.75 -20.75
N SER A 86 4.50 -22.45 -21.75
CA SER A 86 5.28 -23.68 -21.53
C SER A 86 6.45 -23.49 -20.57
N ARG A 87 6.98 -22.26 -20.47
CA ARG A 87 8.09 -21.86 -19.60
C ARG A 87 7.75 -21.81 -18.10
N ILE A 88 6.47 -21.88 -17.73
CA ILE A 88 6.01 -21.72 -16.34
C ILE A 88 6.07 -23.05 -15.56
N ARG A 89 6.01 -24.20 -16.26
CA ARG A 89 5.87 -25.55 -15.67
C ARG A 89 7.18 -26.19 -15.18
N SER A 90 8.15 -25.41 -14.72
CA SER A 90 9.38 -25.98 -14.17
C SER A 90 9.14 -26.49 -12.75
N VAL A 91 8.63 -27.72 -12.60
CA VAL A 91 8.66 -28.42 -11.31
C VAL A 91 10.09 -28.95 -11.10
N PRO A 92 10.76 -28.65 -9.98
CA PRO A 92 12.03 -29.28 -9.65
C PRO A 92 11.83 -30.80 -9.55
N ALA A 93 12.38 -31.57 -10.50
CA ALA A 93 12.59 -32.99 -10.28
C ALA A 93 13.70 -33.13 -9.23
N PRO A 94 13.50 -33.85 -8.11
CA PRO A 94 14.64 -34.34 -7.35
C PRO A 94 15.40 -35.28 -8.27
N GLU A 95 16.65 -34.92 -8.57
CA GLU A 95 17.54 -35.83 -9.27
C GLU A 95 17.65 -37.11 -8.43
N PRO A 96 17.50 -38.30 -9.03
CA PRO A 96 17.70 -39.53 -8.30
C PRO A 96 19.13 -39.54 -7.72
N PRO A 97 19.31 -40.00 -6.48
CA PRO A 97 20.65 -40.08 -5.90
C PRO A 97 21.52 -40.94 -6.82
N ALA A 98 22.68 -40.41 -7.20
CA ALA A 98 23.68 -41.15 -7.95
C ALA A 98 23.98 -42.45 -7.20
N VAL A 99 23.73 -43.57 -7.87
CA VAL A 99 24.05 -44.90 -7.34
C VAL A 99 25.58 -44.94 -7.19
N PRO A 100 26.14 -45.17 -5.99
CA PRO A 100 27.57 -45.38 -5.88
C PRO A 100 27.90 -46.67 -6.64
N ASP A 101 28.82 -46.58 -7.59
CA ASP A 101 29.42 -47.74 -8.25
C ASP A 101 30.06 -48.64 -7.17
N ILE A 102 29.38 -49.71 -6.77
CA ILE A 102 29.99 -50.79 -6.00
C ILE A 102 30.55 -51.78 -7.02
N ALA A 103 31.66 -51.40 -7.64
CA ALA A 103 32.62 -52.36 -8.16
C ALA A 103 33.52 -52.77 -6.99
N GLY A 104 33.16 -53.87 -6.33
CA GLY A 104 33.89 -54.39 -5.17
C GLY A 104 33.54 -55.85 -4.94
N ASP A 105 34.34 -56.71 -5.57
CA ASP A 105 34.38 -58.17 -5.42
C ASP A 105 34.71 -58.58 -3.96
N GLY A 106 33.92 -59.48 -3.36
CA GLY A 106 34.18 -60.02 -2.01
C GLY A 106 32.99 -60.77 -1.38
N PRO A 107 33.20 -61.90 -0.67
CA PRO A 107 32.24 -63.01 -0.65
C PRO A 107 31.18 -62.96 0.47
N ILE A 108 30.07 -63.63 0.16
CA ILE A 108 28.87 -63.91 0.94
C ILE A 108 29.17 -64.42 2.36
N ARG A 109 28.52 -63.82 3.37
CA ARG A 109 28.23 -64.44 4.68
C ARG A 109 26.82 -64.08 5.15
N ASP A 110 26.12 -65.11 5.62
CA ASP A 110 24.70 -65.21 5.98
C ASP A 110 24.20 -64.30 7.12
N PRO A 111 22.86 -64.13 7.28
CA PRO A 111 22.26 -63.03 8.03
C PRO A 111 22.05 -63.36 9.52
N GLN A 112 22.49 -62.45 10.41
CA GLN A 112 22.19 -62.51 11.83
C GLN A 112 21.28 -61.34 12.27
N LEU A 113 20.10 -61.75 12.69
CA LEU A 113 19.01 -60.95 13.25
C LEU A 113 19.41 -60.51 14.67
N MET A 114 19.65 -59.21 14.89
CA MET A 114 19.61 -58.63 16.24
C MET A 114 18.85 -57.31 16.26
N GLN A 115 17.92 -57.31 17.20
CA GLN A 115 16.87 -56.34 17.48
C GLN A 115 17.45 -55.28 18.42
N THR A 116 17.48 -54.00 18.04
CA THR A 116 17.76 -52.93 19.03
C THR A 116 17.17 -51.57 18.64
N GLN A 117 16.17 -51.18 19.44
CA GLN A 117 15.83 -49.84 19.93
C GLN A 117 15.48 -48.73 18.93
N ALA A 118 14.17 -48.39 18.95
CA ALA A 118 13.61 -47.16 18.45
C ALA A 118 14.25 -45.94 19.13
N SER A 119 15.03 -45.18 18.37
CA SER A 119 15.33 -43.79 18.67
C SER A 119 14.64 -42.94 17.61
N VAL A 120 13.64 -42.17 18.03
CA VAL A 120 12.90 -41.21 17.21
C VAL A 120 13.87 -40.09 16.82
N LYS A 121 14.66 -40.32 15.78
CA LYS A 121 15.27 -39.24 15.01
C LYS A 121 14.17 -38.71 14.09
N GLY A 122 13.78 -37.45 14.29
CA GLY A 122 12.95 -36.73 13.33
C GLY A 122 13.52 -36.87 11.91
N PRO A 123 12.68 -36.77 10.86
CA PRO A 123 13.09 -37.18 9.52
C PRO A 123 14.29 -36.35 9.06
N VAL A 124 15.46 -36.96 9.13
CA VAL A 124 16.67 -36.52 8.45
C VAL A 124 16.36 -36.67 6.96
N LEU A 125 16.46 -35.56 6.25
CA LEU A 125 16.32 -35.49 4.80
C LEU A 125 17.21 -36.56 4.17
N PRO A 126 16.66 -37.58 3.48
CA PRO A 126 17.46 -38.51 2.71
C PRO A 126 17.84 -37.77 1.41
N GLY A 127 19.03 -37.17 1.42
CA GLY A 127 19.58 -36.43 0.30
C GLY A 127 20.38 -35.22 0.77
N GLY A 128 21.70 -35.39 0.86
CA GLY A 128 22.76 -34.37 0.86
C GLY A 128 22.52 -33.06 1.61
N GLU A 129 23.43 -32.75 2.54
CA GLU A 129 23.72 -31.37 2.89
C GLU A 129 23.85 -30.53 1.58
N GLY A 130 22.91 -29.60 1.34
CA GLY A 130 23.13 -28.50 0.39
C GLY A 130 22.39 -28.50 -0.96
N GLN A 131 21.42 -29.38 -1.26
CA GLN A 131 20.66 -29.21 -2.51
C GLN A 131 19.67 -28.03 -2.39
N LEU A 132 20.08 -26.84 -2.88
CA LEU A 132 19.23 -25.66 -2.93
C LEU A 132 18.06 -25.86 -3.92
N LEU A 133 16.84 -25.98 -3.40
CA LEU A 133 15.62 -26.02 -4.22
C LEU A 133 15.34 -24.62 -4.78
N ARG A 134 15.45 -24.46 -6.09
CA ARG A 134 15.33 -23.14 -6.75
C ARG A 134 13.87 -22.66 -6.86
N SER A 135 13.71 -21.34 -6.76
CA SER A 135 12.48 -20.65 -7.16
C SER A 135 12.25 -20.77 -8.67
N ASN A 136 11.01 -20.58 -9.10
CA ASN A 136 10.68 -20.45 -10.51
C ASN A 136 11.29 -19.13 -11.04
N GLN A 137 12.39 -19.23 -11.80
CA GLN A 137 13.19 -18.05 -12.18
C GLN A 137 12.41 -17.10 -13.09
N HIS A 138 11.59 -17.62 -14.00
CA HIS A 138 10.75 -16.80 -14.86
C HIS A 138 9.77 -15.94 -14.05
N LEU A 139 9.14 -16.52 -13.04
CA LEU A 139 8.26 -15.78 -12.13
C LEU A 139 9.02 -14.76 -11.30
N VAL A 140 10.23 -15.10 -10.83
CA VAL A 140 11.09 -14.16 -10.10
C VAL A 140 11.41 -12.94 -10.97
N GLU A 141 11.86 -13.14 -12.20
CA GLU A 141 12.17 -12.08 -13.16
C GLU A 141 10.95 -11.19 -13.45
N LEU A 142 9.78 -11.80 -13.69
CA LEU A 142 8.54 -11.05 -13.92
C LEU A 142 8.14 -10.23 -12.68
N ILE A 143 8.26 -10.80 -11.48
CA ILE A 143 7.97 -10.11 -10.22
C ILE A 143 8.92 -8.92 -10.04
N GLU A 144 10.21 -9.08 -10.35
CA GLU A 144 11.21 -8.02 -10.27
C GLU A 144 10.97 -6.88 -11.26
N GLN A 145 10.38 -7.18 -12.41
CA GLN A 145 9.97 -6.16 -13.39
C GLN A 145 8.68 -5.42 -13.00
N VAL A 146 7.70 -6.13 -12.42
CA VAL A 146 6.38 -5.56 -12.11
C VAL A 146 6.34 -4.83 -10.77
N LYS A 147 7.14 -5.25 -9.77
CA LYS A 147 7.21 -4.60 -8.46
C LYS A 147 7.49 -3.08 -8.54
N PRO A 148 8.53 -2.61 -9.27
CA PRO A 148 8.80 -1.19 -9.40
C PRO A 148 7.64 -0.41 -10.01
N GLU A 149 6.90 -1.00 -10.93
CA GLU A 149 5.74 -0.35 -11.57
C GLU A 149 4.59 -0.11 -10.59
N ILE A 150 4.36 -1.07 -9.68
CA ILE A 150 3.37 -0.95 -8.61
C ILE A 150 3.80 0.11 -7.60
N GLU A 151 5.07 0.13 -7.20
CA GLU A 151 5.60 1.12 -6.26
C GLU A 151 5.55 2.54 -6.82
N LEU A 152 5.91 2.69 -8.09
CA LEU A 152 5.86 3.96 -8.81
C LEU A 152 4.42 4.49 -8.89
N LEU A 153 3.44 3.63 -9.22
CA LEU A 153 2.03 4.02 -9.21
C LEU A 153 1.62 4.56 -7.82
N ARG A 154 1.99 3.87 -6.74
CA ARG A 154 1.66 4.31 -5.37
C ARG A 154 2.26 5.67 -5.04
N GLU A 155 3.53 5.87 -5.37
CA GLU A 155 4.23 7.15 -5.12
C GLU A 155 3.56 8.30 -5.87
N LYS A 156 3.22 8.09 -7.15
CA LYS A 156 2.62 9.13 -7.98
C LYS A 156 1.18 9.42 -7.59
N CYS A 157 0.39 8.40 -7.24
CA CYS A 157 -0.95 8.59 -6.67
C CYS A 157 -0.89 9.39 -5.36
N ASN A 158 0.06 9.10 -4.47
CA ASN A 158 0.20 9.83 -3.20
C ASN A 158 0.50 11.32 -3.44
N THR A 159 1.39 11.61 -4.40
CA THR A 159 1.73 13.00 -4.77
C THR A 159 0.50 13.76 -5.24
N VAL A 160 -0.28 13.20 -6.18
CA VAL A 160 -1.51 13.81 -6.68
C VAL A 160 -2.57 13.91 -5.58
N ARG A 161 -2.71 12.88 -4.72
CA ARG A 161 -3.67 12.89 -3.62
C ARG A 161 -3.35 13.98 -2.61
N MET A 162 -2.07 14.14 -2.27
CA MET A 162 -1.61 15.22 -1.38
C MET A 162 -1.90 16.58 -2.00
N TRP A 163 -1.69 16.75 -3.30
CA TRP A 163 -2.05 17.98 -4.00
C TRP A 163 -3.54 18.30 -3.88
N VAL A 164 -4.42 17.37 -4.22
CA VAL A 164 -5.88 17.58 -4.12
C VAL A 164 -6.31 17.84 -2.67
N GLN A 165 -5.77 17.09 -1.71
CA GLN A 165 -6.04 17.26 -0.28
C GLN A 165 -5.69 18.68 0.21
N LEU A 166 -4.60 19.26 -0.29
CA LEU A 166 -4.16 20.62 0.07
C LEU A 166 -4.99 21.73 -0.59
N LEU A 167 -5.76 21.39 -1.64
CA LEU A 167 -6.70 22.28 -2.32
C LEU A 167 -8.09 22.29 -1.67
N ILE A 168 -8.40 21.35 -0.76
CA ILE A 168 -9.67 21.35 -0.04
C ILE A 168 -9.77 22.62 0.81
N PRO A 169 -10.80 23.47 0.58
CA PRO A 169 -10.93 24.75 1.26
C PRO A 169 -11.45 24.56 2.68
N LYS A 170 -11.47 25.66 3.45
CA LYS A 170 -12.13 25.69 4.77
C LYS A 170 -13.59 25.23 4.65
N VAL A 171 -14.08 24.51 5.64
CA VAL A 171 -15.48 24.06 5.72
C VAL A 171 -16.41 25.28 5.81
N GLU A 172 -17.47 25.29 5.02
CA GLU A 172 -18.53 26.31 5.01
C GLU A 172 -19.90 25.66 4.79
N ASP A 173 -20.96 26.36 5.21
CA ASP A 173 -22.35 25.94 4.97
C ASP A 173 -22.74 26.26 3.52
N GLY A 174 -22.93 25.22 2.71
CA GLY A 174 -23.35 25.34 1.31
C GLY A 174 -22.19 25.52 0.30
N ASN A 175 -22.52 25.48 -0.99
CA ASN A 175 -21.54 25.55 -2.09
C ASN A 175 -20.41 24.48 -2.01
N ASN A 176 -20.76 23.27 -1.58
CA ASN A 176 -19.80 22.18 -1.35
C ASN A 176 -19.72 21.15 -2.48
N PHE A 177 -20.39 21.39 -3.63
CA PHE A 177 -20.35 20.45 -4.76
C PHE A 177 -18.94 20.25 -5.33
N GLY A 178 -18.16 21.32 -5.51
CA GLY A 178 -16.78 21.16 -5.94
C GLY A 178 -15.89 20.52 -4.86
N VAL A 179 -16.23 20.73 -3.58
CA VAL A 179 -15.52 20.07 -2.47
C VAL A 179 -15.78 18.57 -2.46
N SER A 180 -17.02 18.12 -2.70
CA SER A 180 -17.32 16.68 -2.81
C SER A 180 -16.58 16.04 -3.99
N ILE A 181 -16.40 16.75 -5.11
CA ILE A 181 -15.57 16.27 -6.24
C ILE A 181 -14.11 16.08 -5.80
N GLN A 182 -13.56 17.01 -5.00
CA GLN A 182 -12.20 16.87 -4.46
C GLN A 182 -12.10 15.65 -3.54
N GLU A 183 -13.07 15.47 -2.63
CA GLU A 183 -13.14 14.33 -1.70
C GLU A 183 -13.22 12.99 -2.46
N ASP A 184 -14.12 12.88 -3.43
CA ASP A 184 -14.25 11.69 -4.28
C ASP A 184 -12.95 11.38 -5.04
N THR A 185 -12.25 12.41 -5.51
CA THR A 185 -10.96 12.25 -6.21
C THR A 185 -9.88 11.74 -5.26
N VAL A 186 -9.83 12.27 -4.03
CA VAL A 186 -8.91 11.81 -2.97
C VAL A 186 -9.17 10.35 -2.62
N ASP A 187 -10.43 9.96 -2.47
CA ASP A 187 -10.83 8.59 -2.14
C ASP A 187 -10.50 7.59 -3.25
N GLN A 188 -10.67 7.99 -4.51
CA GLN A 188 -10.24 7.18 -5.65
C GLN A 188 -8.72 6.98 -5.65
N LEU A 189 -7.93 8.05 -5.49
CA LEU A 189 -6.46 7.95 -5.42
C LEU A 189 -6.00 7.05 -4.26
N TRP A 190 -6.62 7.19 -3.08
CA TRP A 190 -6.38 6.33 -1.93
C TRP A 190 -6.70 4.86 -2.22
N THR A 191 -7.82 4.59 -2.88
CA THR A 191 -8.23 3.24 -3.27
C THR A 191 -7.20 2.59 -4.19
N VAL A 192 -6.65 3.36 -5.15
CA VAL A 192 -5.55 2.89 -6.02
C VAL A 192 -4.29 2.57 -5.21
N GLU A 193 -3.87 3.46 -4.31
CA GLU A 193 -2.69 3.24 -3.44
C GLU A 193 -2.83 1.98 -2.58
N SER A 194 -4.00 1.80 -1.96
CA SER A 194 -4.31 0.66 -1.09
C SER A 194 -4.34 -0.65 -1.88
N THR A 195 -4.97 -0.62 -3.06
CA THR A 195 -5.03 -1.78 -3.96
C THR A 195 -3.63 -2.17 -4.43
N ALA A 196 -2.80 -1.20 -4.82
CA ALA A 196 -1.42 -1.44 -5.21
C ALA A 196 -0.56 -2.00 -4.06
N ALA A 197 -0.76 -1.55 -2.82
CA ALA A 197 -0.09 -2.14 -1.65
C ALA A 197 -0.46 -3.63 -1.45
N SER A 198 -1.71 -4.00 -1.74
CA SER A 198 -2.17 -5.39 -1.68
C SER A 198 -1.47 -6.29 -2.70
N TYR A 199 -1.16 -5.77 -3.90
CA TYR A 199 -0.40 -6.50 -4.92
C TYR A 199 1.02 -6.84 -4.45
N LEU A 200 1.71 -5.91 -3.80
CA LEU A 200 3.06 -6.15 -3.25
C LEU A 200 3.05 -7.25 -2.18
N ARG A 201 2.03 -7.27 -1.31
CA ARG A 201 1.86 -8.32 -0.29
C ARG A 201 1.68 -9.70 -0.93
N ARG A 202 0.99 -9.77 -2.07
CA ARG A 202 0.72 -11.03 -2.78
C ARG A 202 1.99 -11.80 -3.13
N PHE A 203 3.05 -11.12 -3.60
CA PHE A 203 4.30 -11.80 -3.96
C PHE A 203 4.92 -12.55 -2.79
N SER A 204 4.85 -11.98 -1.58
CA SER A 204 5.30 -12.67 -0.37
C SER A 204 4.45 -13.90 -0.06
N THR A 205 3.14 -13.83 -0.29
CA THR A 205 2.21 -14.97 -0.13
C THR A 205 2.54 -16.09 -1.12
N TYR A 206 2.85 -15.77 -2.37
CA TYR A 206 3.28 -16.74 -3.38
C TYR A 206 4.53 -17.51 -2.92
N TYR A 207 5.60 -16.81 -2.55
CA TYR A 207 6.83 -17.45 -2.09
C TYR A 207 6.60 -18.35 -0.88
N ASN A 208 5.83 -17.89 0.10
CA ASN A 208 5.50 -18.68 1.30
C ASN A 208 4.69 -19.93 0.97
N THR A 209 3.70 -19.82 0.07
CA THR A 209 2.86 -20.94 -0.35
C THR A 209 3.69 -21.98 -1.10
N ARG A 210 4.48 -21.54 -2.07
CA ARG A 210 5.36 -22.41 -2.85
C ARG A 210 6.41 -23.09 -1.97
N ALA A 211 7.06 -22.36 -1.06
CA ALA A 211 8.06 -22.94 -0.15
C ALA A 211 7.46 -24.04 0.74
N LYS A 212 6.25 -23.82 1.27
CA LYS A 212 5.53 -24.86 2.04
C LYS A 212 5.24 -26.09 1.19
N LEU A 213 4.73 -25.92 -0.03
CA LEU A 213 4.43 -27.04 -0.93
C LEU A 213 5.70 -27.82 -1.31
N VAL A 214 6.78 -27.12 -1.68
CA VAL A 214 8.06 -27.73 -2.02
C VAL A 214 8.62 -28.53 -0.83
N SER A 215 8.51 -28.01 0.40
CA SER A 215 8.91 -28.77 1.60
C SER A 215 8.10 -30.06 1.79
N LYS A 216 6.82 -30.08 1.36
CA LYS A 216 5.96 -31.27 1.40
C LYS A 216 6.35 -32.29 0.34
N ILE A 217 6.78 -31.87 -0.86
CA ILE A 217 7.31 -32.78 -1.90
C ILE A 217 8.52 -33.55 -1.35
N VAL A 218 9.43 -32.85 -0.66
CA VAL A 218 10.62 -33.47 -0.07
C VAL A 218 10.23 -34.44 1.05
N LYS A 219 9.27 -34.08 1.90
CA LYS A 219 8.83 -34.91 3.03
C LYS A 219 7.96 -36.11 2.60
N TYR A 220 7.21 -35.99 1.52
CA TYR A 220 6.22 -36.96 1.05
C TYR A 220 6.32 -37.16 -0.49
N PRO A 221 7.43 -37.73 -0.99
CA PRO A 221 7.70 -37.84 -2.43
C PRO A 221 6.67 -38.70 -3.19
N GLN A 222 5.99 -39.61 -2.51
CA GLN A 222 4.95 -40.48 -3.07
C GLN A 222 3.61 -39.77 -3.33
N VAL A 223 3.43 -38.56 -2.80
CA VAL A 223 2.19 -37.78 -2.97
C VAL A 223 2.34 -36.86 -4.18
N GLU A 224 1.94 -37.34 -5.34
CA GLU A 224 2.06 -36.64 -6.63
C GLU A 224 1.35 -35.28 -6.64
N ASP A 225 0.22 -35.16 -5.93
CA ASP A 225 -0.56 -33.93 -5.85
C ASP A 225 0.25 -32.72 -5.37
N TYR A 226 1.29 -32.91 -4.53
CA TYR A 226 2.14 -31.79 -4.12
C TYR A 226 2.93 -31.20 -5.29
N ARG A 227 3.41 -32.03 -6.23
CA ARG A 227 4.10 -31.58 -7.45
C ARG A 227 3.14 -30.85 -8.37
N ARG A 228 1.95 -31.42 -8.56
CA ARG A 228 0.89 -30.80 -9.38
C ARG A 228 0.46 -29.45 -8.81
N THR A 229 0.26 -29.38 -7.49
CA THR A 229 -0.11 -28.13 -6.81
C THR A 229 0.96 -27.05 -6.96
N VAL A 230 2.25 -27.38 -6.96
CA VAL A 230 3.32 -26.38 -7.23
C VAL A 230 3.20 -25.81 -8.65
N ALA A 231 2.97 -26.66 -9.65
CA ALA A 231 2.77 -26.20 -11.03
C ALA A 231 1.54 -25.28 -11.15
N GLU A 232 0.41 -25.66 -10.52
CA GLU A 232 -0.80 -24.84 -10.47
C GLU A 232 -0.58 -23.48 -9.78
N VAL A 233 0.19 -23.46 -8.67
CA VAL A 233 0.53 -22.20 -7.98
C VAL A 233 1.42 -21.31 -8.83
N ASP A 234 2.37 -21.88 -9.57
CA ASP A 234 3.23 -21.13 -10.50
C ASP A 234 2.42 -20.56 -11.69
N GLU A 235 1.53 -21.35 -12.29
CA GLU A 235 0.62 -20.88 -13.36
C GLU A 235 -0.32 -19.77 -12.88
N ASN A 236 -0.94 -19.95 -11.71
CA ASN A 236 -1.83 -18.94 -11.13
C ASN A 236 -1.09 -17.64 -10.81
N GLU A 237 0.16 -17.71 -10.37
CA GLU A 237 0.93 -16.51 -10.09
C GLU A 237 1.32 -15.77 -11.37
N TYR A 238 1.67 -16.48 -12.43
CA TYR A 238 1.90 -15.86 -13.74
C TYR A 238 0.67 -15.07 -14.22
N LEU A 239 -0.51 -15.69 -14.18
CA LEU A 239 -1.77 -15.04 -14.58
C LEU A 239 -2.05 -13.82 -13.69
N SER A 240 -1.77 -13.93 -12.40
CA SER A 240 -1.95 -12.83 -11.45
C SER A 240 -1.01 -11.66 -11.73
N ILE A 241 0.27 -11.91 -12.04
CA ILE A 241 1.24 -10.86 -12.41
C ILE A 241 0.77 -10.11 -13.66
N ARG A 242 0.30 -10.83 -14.69
CA ARG A 242 -0.26 -10.23 -15.90
C ARG A 242 -1.47 -9.34 -15.61
N GLN A 243 -2.38 -9.84 -14.77
CA GLN A 243 -3.55 -9.08 -14.36
C GLN A 243 -3.17 -7.82 -13.57
N ILE A 244 -2.18 -7.91 -12.68
CA ILE A 244 -1.66 -6.77 -11.93
C ILE A 244 -1.10 -5.71 -12.87
N LEU A 245 -0.27 -6.08 -13.85
CA LEU A 245 0.29 -5.10 -14.80
C LEU A 245 -0.81 -4.42 -15.62
N LEU A 246 -1.82 -5.18 -16.06
CA LEU A 246 -2.99 -4.63 -16.75
C LEU A 246 -3.76 -3.65 -15.87
N HIS A 247 -3.96 -3.97 -14.59
CA HIS A 247 -4.59 -3.06 -13.64
C HIS A 247 -3.76 -1.80 -13.44
N VAL A 248 -2.43 -1.91 -13.21
CA VAL A 248 -1.54 -0.74 -13.05
C VAL A 248 -1.67 0.19 -14.26
N ARG A 249 -1.62 -0.34 -15.49
CA ARG A 249 -1.86 0.43 -16.72
C ARG A 249 -3.22 1.13 -16.71
N ASN A 250 -4.28 0.38 -16.41
CA ASN A 250 -5.64 0.93 -16.40
C ASN A 250 -5.80 2.05 -15.36
N GLN A 251 -5.15 1.93 -14.20
CA GLN A 251 -5.22 2.95 -13.16
C GLN A 251 -4.64 4.29 -13.62
N TYR A 252 -3.53 4.29 -14.36
CA TYR A 252 -3.01 5.52 -14.96
C TYR A 252 -4.02 6.16 -15.93
N ALA A 253 -4.70 5.36 -16.76
CA ALA A 253 -5.70 5.86 -17.70
C ALA A 253 -6.93 6.45 -16.97
N THR A 254 -7.47 5.73 -15.99
CA THR A 254 -8.68 6.16 -15.27
C THR A 254 -8.40 7.38 -14.39
N LEU A 255 -7.25 7.43 -13.71
CA LEU A 255 -6.87 8.59 -12.90
C LEU A 255 -6.64 9.83 -13.78
N HIS A 256 -5.93 9.68 -14.90
CA HIS A 256 -5.76 10.76 -15.86
C HIS A 256 -7.11 11.32 -16.33
N ASP A 257 -8.01 10.44 -16.79
CA ASP A 257 -9.30 10.82 -17.33
C ASP A 257 -10.19 11.53 -16.29
N VAL A 258 -10.32 10.94 -15.09
CA VAL A 258 -11.19 11.51 -14.05
C VAL A 258 -10.66 12.84 -13.52
N ILE A 259 -9.34 12.98 -13.35
CA ILE A 259 -8.74 14.22 -12.86
C ILE A 259 -8.89 15.33 -13.90
N LEU A 260 -8.55 15.07 -15.16
CA LEU A 260 -8.66 16.10 -16.20
C LEU A 260 -10.10 16.56 -16.43
N LYS A 261 -11.06 15.64 -16.44
CA LYS A 261 -12.49 15.99 -16.58
C LYS A 261 -12.98 16.92 -15.46
N ASN A 262 -12.39 16.81 -14.27
CA ASN A 262 -12.82 17.54 -13.08
C ASN A 262 -11.82 18.64 -12.65
N ILE A 263 -10.81 18.95 -13.48
CA ILE A 263 -9.67 19.77 -13.09
C ILE A 263 -10.05 21.18 -12.60
N GLU A 264 -11.07 21.78 -13.21
CA GLU A 264 -11.58 23.09 -12.82
C GLU A 264 -12.16 23.08 -11.40
N LYS A 265 -12.97 22.06 -11.07
CA LYS A 265 -13.55 21.89 -9.74
C LYS A 265 -12.53 21.44 -8.71
N ILE A 266 -11.51 20.68 -9.13
CA ILE A 266 -10.39 20.29 -8.25
C ILE A 266 -9.57 21.53 -7.86
N LYS A 267 -9.24 22.42 -8.81
CA LYS A 267 -8.47 23.64 -8.53
C LYS A 267 -9.30 24.73 -7.86
N SER A 268 -10.56 24.88 -8.27
CA SER A 268 -11.48 25.93 -7.83
C SER A 268 -12.85 25.34 -7.47
N PRO A 269 -12.99 24.73 -6.27
CA PRO A 269 -14.19 23.99 -5.87
C PRO A 269 -15.40 24.88 -5.60
N ARG A 270 -15.19 26.17 -5.33
CA ARG A 270 -16.26 27.16 -5.10
C ARG A 270 -16.23 28.18 -6.22
N SER A 271 -17.37 28.40 -6.87
CA SER A 271 -17.55 29.54 -7.76
C SER A 271 -17.45 30.83 -6.95
N THR A 272 -16.54 31.72 -7.33
CA THR A 272 -16.57 33.11 -6.86
C THR A 272 -17.83 33.76 -7.43
N ASN A 273 -18.74 34.22 -6.58
CA ASN A 273 -19.96 34.93 -6.99
C ASN A 273 -19.71 36.23 -7.79
N THR A 274 -18.47 36.54 -8.14
CA THR A 274 -18.06 37.71 -8.91
C THR A 274 -18.36 37.60 -10.42
N ASP A 275 -18.61 36.41 -10.95
CA ASP A 275 -18.87 36.24 -12.40
C ASP A 275 -20.34 36.48 -12.81
N ASN A 276 -21.25 36.73 -11.87
CA ASN A 276 -22.66 37.04 -12.15
C ASN A 276 -23.00 38.53 -12.03
N LEU A 277 -22.01 39.43 -12.11
CA LEU A 277 -22.19 40.87 -11.90
C LEU A 277 -21.80 41.75 -13.11
N TYR A 278 -21.69 41.17 -14.31
CA TYR A 278 -21.52 41.91 -15.57
C TYR A 278 -22.50 41.47 -16.65
#